data_AF-A0A924XFG3-F1
#
_entry.id   AF-A0A924XFG3-F1
#
_cell.length_a   1.000
_cell.length_b   1.000
_cell.length_c   1.000
_cell.angle_alpha   90.00
_cell.angle_beta   90.00
_cell.angle_gamma   90.00
#
_symmetry.space_group_name_H-M   'P 1'
#
loop_
_entity.id
_entity.type
_entity.pdbx_description
1 polymer ?
#
loop_
_entity_poly.entity_id
_entity_poly.type
_entity_poly.pdbx_seq_one_letter_code
_entity_poly.pdbx_strand_id
1 'polypeptide(L)'
;MTSIAWDASKFVPDAVVIALGTNDFSPGDSEREAMTVDEYTTAYIAFVEKLRGYYPDAHIFGMSSPMLGDGWPMATDMSASNLKSAIAAMVEHFNTAGDANVHPITVTKVIGTGCGTHPSAEQQASMGAEVATAVKTALGW
;
A
#
# COMPACT_ATOMS: atom_id res chain seq x y z
N MET A 1 -21.04 21.20 3.87
CA MET A 1 -19.71 21.56 4.40
C MET A 1 -18.79 21.77 3.22
N THR A 2 -18.19 22.95 3.06
CA THR A 2 -17.12 23.15 2.08
C THR A 2 -15.83 22.59 2.67
N SER A 3 -15.39 21.46 2.13
CA SER A 3 -14.07 20.89 2.40
C SER A 3 -13.01 21.91 1.98
N ILE A 4 -12.03 22.18 2.85
CA ILE A 4 -10.85 22.96 2.49
C ILE A 4 -9.93 21.99 1.73
N ALA A 5 -9.76 22.21 0.42
CA ALA A 5 -8.82 21.45 -0.37
C ALA A 5 -7.39 21.72 0.09
N TRP A 6 -6.59 20.67 0.28
CA TRP A 6 -5.16 20.79 0.52
C TRP A 6 -4.45 21.33 -0.73
N ASP A 7 -3.54 22.28 -0.54
CA ASP A 7 -2.67 22.80 -1.60
C ASP A 7 -1.39 21.97 -1.64
N ALA A 8 -1.28 21.09 -2.63
CA ALA A 8 -0.17 20.14 -2.77
C ALA A 8 1.19 20.81 -2.99
N SER A 9 1.23 22.08 -3.41
CA SER A 9 2.50 22.80 -3.61
C SER A 9 3.20 23.16 -2.30
N LYS A 10 2.48 23.12 -1.17
CA LYS A 10 3.03 23.46 0.16
C LYS A 10 3.98 22.41 0.73
N PHE A 11 3.94 21.19 0.21
CA PHE A 11 4.85 20.11 0.60
C PHE A 11 5.02 19.16 -0.59
N VAL A 12 6.22 19.15 -1.18
CA VAL A 12 6.58 18.25 -2.28
C VAL A 12 7.52 17.18 -1.71
N PRO A 13 7.03 15.94 -1.51
CA PRO A 13 7.85 14.86 -0.98
C PRO A 13 8.77 14.25 -2.04
N ASP A 14 9.95 13.79 -1.64
CA ASP A 14 10.78 12.90 -2.47
C ASP A 14 10.21 11.47 -2.51
N ALA A 15 9.49 11.06 -1.47
CA ALA A 15 8.92 9.72 -1.33
C ALA A 15 7.48 9.74 -0.78
N VAL A 16 6.61 8.93 -1.37
CA VAL A 16 5.25 8.67 -0.90
C VAL A 16 5.09 7.17 -0.64
N VAL A 17 4.78 6.79 0.61
CA VAL A 17 4.51 5.39 0.96
C VAL A 17 3.01 5.22 1.18
N ILE A 18 2.39 4.31 0.43
CA ILE A 18 0.96 4.04 0.46
C ILE A 18 0.72 2.67 1.09
N ALA A 19 0.10 2.67 2.27
CA ALA A 19 -0.23 1.46 3.04
C ALA A 19 -1.75 1.23 3.06
N LEU A 20 -2.33 0.98 1.87
CA LEU A 20 -3.75 0.68 1.67
C LEU A 20 -3.91 -0.76 1.16
N GLY A 21 -5.13 -1.32 1.27
CA GLY A 21 -5.46 -2.66 0.76
C GLY A 21 -5.93 -3.66 1.81
N THR A 22 -5.61 -3.45 3.10
CA THR A 22 -6.05 -4.38 4.16
C THR A 22 -7.57 -4.49 4.19
N ASN A 23 -8.27 -3.36 4.18
CA ASN A 23 -9.73 -3.33 4.29
C ASN A 23 -10.43 -3.70 2.98
N ASP A 24 -9.72 -3.58 1.86
CA ASP A 24 -10.20 -3.90 0.52
C ASP A 24 -10.34 -5.42 0.36
N PHE A 25 -9.34 -6.18 0.82
CA PHE A 25 -9.34 -7.65 0.79
C PHE A 25 -9.88 -8.30 2.06
N SER A 26 -9.86 -7.59 3.20
CA SER A 26 -10.44 -8.04 4.47
C SER A 26 -11.41 -6.98 5.02
N PRO A 27 -12.69 -6.98 4.60
CA PRO A 27 -13.67 -5.96 5.00
C PRO A 27 -14.03 -6.00 6.49
N GLY A 28 -13.55 -6.97 7.26
CA GLY A 28 -13.89 -7.14 8.67
C GLY A 28 -15.37 -7.42 8.85
N ASP A 29 -16.02 -6.66 9.72
CA ASP A 29 -17.46 -6.81 10.04
C ASP A 29 -18.38 -6.08 9.03
N SER A 30 -17.83 -5.46 7.99
CA SER A 30 -18.61 -4.79 6.95
C SER A 30 -19.34 -5.80 6.06
N GLU A 31 -20.57 -5.48 5.65
CA GLU A 31 -21.35 -6.28 4.68
C GLU A 31 -20.80 -6.19 3.24
N ARG A 32 -19.87 -5.27 2.98
CA ARG A 32 -19.18 -5.14 1.68
C ARG A 32 -18.35 -6.38 1.38
N GLU A 33 -18.48 -6.91 0.17
CA GLU A 33 -17.61 -7.98 -0.33
C GLU A 33 -16.15 -7.53 -0.47
N ALA A 34 -15.20 -8.45 -0.31
CA ALA A 34 -13.80 -8.18 -0.61
C ALA A 34 -13.64 -7.81 -2.10
N MET A 35 -12.74 -6.88 -2.40
CA MET A 35 -12.44 -6.54 -3.80
C MET A 35 -11.70 -7.70 -4.48
N THR A 36 -11.92 -7.83 -5.78
CA THR A 36 -11.05 -8.63 -6.64
C THR A 36 -9.70 -7.93 -6.84
N VAL A 37 -8.69 -8.69 -7.27
CA VAL A 37 -7.37 -8.14 -7.63
C VAL A 37 -7.50 -7.07 -8.71
N ASP A 38 -8.34 -7.28 -9.72
CA ASP A 38 -8.49 -6.36 -10.85
C ASP A 38 -9.18 -5.05 -10.46
N GLU A 39 -10.24 -5.13 -9.64
CA GLU A 39 -10.93 -3.93 -9.13
C GLU A 39 -9.99 -3.08 -8.28
N TYR A 40 -9.22 -3.72 -7.38
CA TYR A 40 -8.27 -3.00 -6.53
C TYR A 40 -7.11 -2.42 -7.35
N THR A 41 -6.53 -3.20 -8.28
CA THR A 41 -5.45 -2.74 -9.16
C THR A 41 -5.88 -1.51 -9.96
N THR A 42 -7.08 -1.53 -10.55
CA THR A 42 -7.63 -0.39 -11.31
C THR A 42 -7.77 0.86 -10.45
N ALA A 43 -8.33 0.72 -9.25
CA ALA A 43 -8.47 1.84 -8.32
C ALA A 43 -7.11 2.38 -7.84
N TYR A 44 -6.14 1.48 -7.61
CA TYR A 44 -4.82 1.86 -7.14
C TYR A 44 -4.03 2.60 -8.21
N ILE A 45 -4.08 2.15 -9.47
CA ILE A 45 -3.49 2.87 -10.60
C ILE A 45 -4.04 4.30 -10.66
N ALA A 46 -5.37 4.46 -10.65
CA ALA A 46 -6.00 5.79 -10.69
C ALA A 46 -5.58 6.68 -9.51
N PHE A 47 -5.36 6.09 -8.33
CA PHE A 47 -4.85 6.83 -7.18
C PHE A 47 -3.39 7.28 -7.36
N VAL A 48 -2.53 6.40 -7.87
CA VAL A 48 -1.12 6.71 -8.15
C VAL A 48 -0.99 7.73 -9.29
N GLU A 49 -1.80 7.64 -10.34
CA GLU A 49 -1.86 8.67 -11.41
C GLU A 49 -2.19 10.06 -10.84
N LYS A 50 -3.16 10.11 -9.92
CA LYS A 50 -3.51 11.36 -9.23
C LYS A 50 -2.36 11.90 -8.40
N LEU A 51 -1.61 11.04 -7.69
CA LEU A 51 -0.43 11.45 -6.93
C LEU A 51 0.70 11.92 -7.86
N ARG A 52 0.93 11.24 -8.98
CA ARG A 52 1.92 11.62 -10.00
C ARG A 52 1.61 12.99 -10.60
N GLY A 53 0.32 13.34 -10.74
CA GLY A 53 -0.11 14.68 -11.14
C GLY A 53 0.24 15.80 -10.16
N TYR A 54 0.37 15.49 -8.86
CA TYR A 54 0.81 16.45 -7.84
C TYR A 54 2.32 16.45 -7.62
N TYR A 55 2.95 15.27 -7.69
CA TYR A 55 4.36 15.05 -7.37
C TYR A 55 5.04 14.29 -8.51
N PRO A 56 5.37 14.96 -9.64
CA PRO A 56 5.90 14.30 -10.83
C PRO A 56 7.18 13.49 -10.59
N ASP A 57 8.06 13.95 -9.69
CA ASP A 57 9.38 13.35 -9.48
C ASP A 57 9.44 12.38 -8.29
N ALA A 58 8.38 12.29 -7.47
CA ALA A 58 8.42 11.51 -6.23
C ALA A 58 8.57 10.00 -6.50
N HIS A 59 9.31 9.29 -5.66
CA HIS A 59 9.25 7.85 -5.60
C HIS A 59 7.96 7.43 -4.87
N ILE A 60 7.13 6.61 -5.52
CA ILE A 60 5.86 6.15 -4.95
C ILE A 60 5.97 4.66 -4.61
N PHE A 61 5.66 4.30 -3.37
CA PHE A 61 5.78 2.94 -2.86
C PHE A 61 4.41 2.37 -2.50
N GLY A 62 4.03 1.27 -3.15
CA GLY A 62 2.89 0.45 -2.75
C GLY A 62 3.31 -0.57 -1.69
N MET A 63 2.85 -0.39 -0.46
CA MET A 63 3.20 -1.26 0.67
C MET A 63 2.17 -2.37 0.90
N SER A 64 2.62 -3.61 1.08
CA SER A 64 1.74 -4.72 1.47
C SER A 64 1.21 -4.55 2.90
N SER A 65 0.12 -5.23 3.22
CA SER A 65 -0.39 -5.26 4.60
C SER A 65 0.45 -6.18 5.49
N PRO A 66 0.81 -5.77 6.72
CA PRO A 66 1.39 -6.67 7.72
C PRO A 66 0.33 -7.54 8.40
N MET A 67 -0.96 -7.26 8.18
CA MET A 67 -2.08 -7.93 8.86
C MET A 67 -2.66 -9.07 8.02
N LEU A 68 -2.76 -8.88 6.70
CA LEU A 68 -3.34 -9.89 5.80
C LEU A 68 -2.54 -11.19 5.83
N GLY A 69 -3.24 -12.30 5.66
CA GLY A 69 -2.66 -13.62 5.45
C GLY A 69 -3.42 -14.36 4.37
N ASP A 70 -2.89 -15.52 4.01
CA ASP A 70 -3.60 -16.50 3.18
C ASP A 70 -4.06 -17.64 4.10
N GLY A 71 -5.15 -18.32 3.72
CA GLY A 71 -5.71 -19.45 4.45
C GLY A 71 -6.50 -19.09 5.71
N TRP A 72 -6.80 -17.81 5.95
CA TRP A 72 -7.61 -17.36 7.08
C TRP A 72 -8.59 -16.25 6.66
N PRO A 73 -9.88 -16.30 7.06
CA PRO A 73 -10.48 -17.28 7.98
C PRO A 73 -10.77 -18.64 7.33
N MET A 74 -10.69 -18.72 6.00
CA MET A 74 -10.90 -19.95 5.23
C MET A 74 -9.61 -20.37 4.54
N ALA A 75 -9.38 -21.67 4.38
CA ALA A 75 -8.19 -22.21 3.70
C ALA A 75 -8.03 -21.72 2.25
N THR A 76 -9.11 -21.23 1.63
CA THR A 76 -9.13 -20.67 0.27
C THR A 76 -8.89 -19.15 0.22
N ASP A 77 -8.78 -18.48 1.37
CA ASP A 77 -8.48 -17.05 1.42
C ASP A 77 -7.06 -16.80 0.90
N MET A 78 -6.91 -15.81 0.02
CA MET A 78 -5.64 -15.43 -0.58
C MET A 78 -5.38 -13.92 -0.41
N SER A 79 -5.94 -13.29 0.62
CA SER A 79 -5.92 -11.84 0.79
C SER A 79 -4.52 -11.22 0.76
N ALA A 80 -3.52 -11.87 1.38
CA ALA A 80 -2.14 -11.35 1.35
C ALA A 80 -1.53 -11.49 -0.05
N SER A 81 -1.73 -12.64 -0.70
CA SER A 81 -1.28 -12.88 -2.07
C SER A 81 -1.97 -11.93 -3.05
N ASN A 82 -3.28 -11.73 -2.95
CA ASN A 82 -4.07 -10.86 -3.80
C ASN A 82 -3.61 -9.40 -3.71
N LEU A 83 -3.38 -8.88 -2.50
CA LEU A 83 -2.85 -7.52 -2.34
C LEU A 83 -1.45 -7.38 -2.96
N LYS A 84 -0.57 -8.36 -2.74
CA LYS A 84 0.79 -8.34 -3.34
C LYS A 84 0.74 -8.40 -4.86
N SER A 85 -0.13 -9.25 -5.43
CA SER A 85 -0.33 -9.34 -6.88
C SER A 85 -0.87 -8.03 -7.45
N ALA A 86 -1.84 -7.39 -6.78
CA ALA A 86 -2.37 -6.12 -7.24
C ALA A 86 -1.34 -4.98 -7.18
N ILE A 87 -0.53 -4.92 -6.12
CA ILE A 87 0.59 -3.96 -6.02
C ILE A 87 1.61 -4.21 -7.14
N ALA A 88 1.97 -5.48 -7.39
CA ALA A 88 2.91 -5.82 -8.45
C ALA A 88 2.38 -5.41 -9.84
N ALA A 89 1.10 -5.66 -10.12
CA ALA A 89 0.46 -5.27 -11.38
C ALA A 89 0.39 -3.74 -11.54
N MET A 90 0.08 -3.01 -10.45
CA MET A 90 0.11 -1.54 -10.45
C MET A 90 1.53 -1.02 -10.73
N VAL A 91 2.56 -1.57 -10.07
CA VAL A 91 3.96 -1.21 -10.31
C VAL A 91 4.36 -1.50 -11.77
N GLU A 92 4.01 -2.68 -12.30
CA GLU A 92 4.30 -3.06 -13.68
C GLU A 92 3.63 -2.11 -14.68
N HIS A 93 2.40 -1.69 -14.42
CA HIS A 93 1.69 -0.71 -15.25
C HIS A 93 2.50 0.59 -15.43
N PHE A 94 3.02 1.18 -14.34
CA PHE A 94 3.81 2.41 -14.41
C PHE A 94 5.20 2.18 -15.02
N ASN A 95 5.88 1.11 -14.62
CA ASN A 95 7.22 0.80 -15.13
C ASN A 95 7.21 0.54 -16.65
N THR A 96 6.22 -0.18 -17.16
CA THR A 96 6.09 -0.43 -18.61
C THR A 96 5.69 0.82 -19.39
N ALA A 97 5.03 1.79 -18.75
CA ALA A 97 4.77 3.12 -19.28
C ALA A 97 5.96 4.09 -19.17
N GLY A 98 7.09 3.65 -18.60
CA GLY A 98 8.34 4.41 -18.51
C GLY A 98 8.55 5.17 -17.19
N ASP A 99 7.64 5.05 -16.22
CA ASP A 99 7.81 5.60 -14.87
C ASP A 99 8.45 4.55 -13.96
N ALA A 100 9.78 4.60 -13.86
CA ALA A 100 10.58 3.70 -13.02
C ALA A 100 10.56 4.06 -11.52
N ASN A 101 9.83 5.12 -11.13
CA ASN A 101 9.80 5.62 -9.76
C ASN A 101 8.60 5.10 -8.97
N VAL A 102 8.02 3.96 -9.38
CA VAL A 102 6.94 3.27 -8.67
C VAL A 102 7.43 1.89 -8.22
N HIS A 103 7.33 1.62 -6.92
CA HIS A 103 8.02 0.50 -6.26
C HIS A 103 7.08 -0.30 -5.36
N PRO A 104 7.26 -1.62 -5.23
CA PRO A 104 6.60 -2.40 -4.19
C PRO A 104 7.42 -2.38 -2.89
N ILE A 105 6.75 -2.37 -1.75
CA ILE A 105 7.34 -2.71 -0.44
C ILE A 105 6.56 -3.89 0.12
N THR A 106 7.22 -5.03 0.30
CA THR A 106 6.65 -6.14 1.07
C THR A 106 7.16 -6.05 2.49
N VAL A 107 6.24 -6.03 3.45
CA VAL A 107 6.55 -6.06 4.86
C VAL A 107 6.23 -7.40 5.50
N THR A 108 6.90 -7.70 6.60
CA THR A 108 6.70 -8.92 7.38
C THR A 108 5.28 -8.96 7.95
N LYS A 109 4.58 -10.09 7.77
CA LYS A 109 3.30 -10.34 8.43
C LYS A 109 3.51 -10.42 9.94
N VAL A 110 2.66 -9.75 10.71
CA VAL A 110 2.65 -9.81 12.17
C VAL A 110 1.32 -10.33 12.68
N ILE A 111 1.35 -11.05 13.79
CA ILE A 111 0.16 -11.27 14.61
C ILE A 111 0.05 -10.05 15.52
N GLY A 112 -0.84 -9.12 15.20
CA GLY A 112 -0.91 -7.85 15.91
C GLY A 112 -1.32 -8.03 17.37
N THR A 113 -0.51 -7.49 18.28
CA THR A 113 -0.73 -7.54 19.73
C THR A 113 -1.35 -6.26 20.28
N GLY A 114 -1.73 -5.32 19.41
CA GLY A 114 -2.50 -4.13 19.74
C GLY A 114 -4.02 -4.37 19.72
N CYS A 115 -4.77 -3.26 19.71
CA CYS A 115 -6.23 -3.30 19.70
C CYS A 115 -6.77 -3.96 18.41
N GLY A 116 -7.73 -4.87 18.53
CA GLY A 116 -8.41 -5.47 17.37
C GLY A 116 -7.46 -6.14 16.38
N THR A 117 -6.40 -6.79 16.87
CA THR A 117 -5.33 -7.43 16.07
C THR A 117 -4.44 -6.48 15.24
N HIS A 118 -4.49 -5.17 15.50
CA HIS A 118 -3.58 -4.23 14.88
C HIS A 118 -2.15 -4.38 15.42
N PRO A 119 -1.11 -4.03 14.63
CA PRO A 119 0.27 -4.06 15.10
C PRO A 119 0.49 -3.17 16.33
N SER A 120 1.24 -3.67 17.31
CA SER A 120 1.68 -2.87 18.47
C SER A 120 2.73 -1.82 18.07
N ALA A 121 3.05 -0.90 18.98
CA ALA A 121 4.11 0.09 18.74
C ALA A 121 5.48 -0.55 18.42
N GLU A 122 5.80 -1.67 19.06
CA GLU A 122 7.03 -2.43 18.79
C GLU A 122 7.02 -3.04 17.38
N GLN A 123 5.91 -3.66 16.99
CA GLN A 123 5.74 -4.23 15.65
C GLN A 123 5.75 -3.15 14.55
N GLN A 124 5.16 -1.98 14.82
CA GLN A 124 5.24 -0.80 13.96
C GLN A 124 6.69 -0.32 13.80
N ALA A 125 7.49 -0.32 14.87
CA ALA A 125 8.90 0.06 14.80
C ALA A 125 9.72 -0.90 13.92
N SER A 126 9.51 -2.21 14.06
CA SER A 126 10.14 -3.21 13.19
C SER A 126 9.77 -3.00 11.72
N MET A 127 8.48 -2.80 11.44
CA MET A 127 8.00 -2.54 10.08
C MET A 127 8.52 -1.21 9.52
N GLY A 128 8.66 -0.19 10.36
CA GLY A 128 9.28 1.08 9.99
C GLY A 128 10.73 0.93 9.53
N ALA A 129 11.48 -0.02 10.10
CA ALA A 129 12.85 -0.32 9.66
C ALA A 129 12.89 -0.98 8.27
N GLU A 130 11.93 -1.85 7.94
CA GLU A 130 11.79 -2.46 6.61
C GLU A 130 11.46 -1.38 5.57
N VAL A 131 10.47 -0.53 5.85
CA VAL A 131 10.08 0.59 4.97
C VAL A 131 11.24 1.56 4.78
N ALA A 132 11.93 1.96 5.86
CA ALA A 132 13.07 2.87 5.78
C ALA A 132 14.21 2.28 4.93
N THR A 133 14.46 0.98 5.01
CA THR A 133 15.47 0.30 4.19
C THR A 133 15.11 0.35 2.71
N ALA A 134 13.85 0.06 2.36
CA ALA A 134 13.38 0.11 0.99
C ALA A 134 13.44 1.52 0.39
N VAL A 135 12.97 2.52 1.13
CA VAL A 135 13.01 3.94 0.69
C VAL A 135 14.45 4.40 0.50
N LYS A 136 15.34 4.16 1.46
CA LYS A 136 16.76 4.55 1.33
C LYS A 136 17.44 3.93 0.13
N THR A 137 17.17 2.65 -0.12
CA THR A 137 17.75 1.93 -1.26
C THR A 137 17.31 2.55 -2.60
N ALA A 138 16.02 2.87 -2.74
CA ALA A 138 15.48 3.44 -3.97
C ALA A 138 15.91 4.90 -4.21
N LEU A 139 16.04 5.71 -3.16
CA LEU A 139 16.41 7.13 -3.27
C LEU A 139 17.92 7.40 -3.14
N GLY A 140 18.72 6.42 -2.70
CA GLY A 140 20.14 6.60 -2.42
C GLY A 140 20.42 7.46 -1.17
N TRP A 141 19.55 7.37 -0.16
CA TRP A 141 19.67 8.09 1.12
C TRP A 141 20.56 7.38 2.15
#